data_AF-A0A849E0X6-F1
#
_entry.id   AF-A0A849E0X6-F1
#
_cell.length_a   1.000
_cell.length_b   1.000
_cell.length_c   1.000
_cell.angle_alpha   90.00
_cell.angle_beta   90.00
_cell.angle_gamma   90.00
#
_symmetry.space_group_name_H-M   'P 1'
#
loop_
_entity.id
_entity.type
_entity.pdbx_description
1 polymer ?
#
loop_
_entity_poly.entity_id
_entity_poly.type
_entity_poly.pdbx_seq_one_letter_code
_entity_poly.pdbx_strand_id
1 'polypeptide(L)'
;MQTRLIAILLVVMSLIITGCATTSAKSENNSAQKVVTTNIAKTTEAMRVATWNVEHLPFPINKGCKPRTAEEIAALKTYAQGLDANIIGLQEVASEQAVRQLFPANEWQVIMSARADSEAYECRESGFTSTQQKVAFVVRNDIPVKQVTQFSEIALDNPGLRYGLAITVDTPLGETDILNLHLKSGCFVDDFSRKDSDACQKLGKQAPVLQDIVQKYELSGKPYVVLGDFNHRLTAPYNRLTQMLKSRAKSLSIASQYLIGCHPWYPAPIDNIVIGNTNPEPISKSVQVFKFEDMTVENMLSDHCAVSVDLQPVESFLSPGLTWLQTSKEFELMTLGIYKRAEMSLDTLDLPENNWVVVMDVDETVLDNSNYEKLMIAKGTSYASDTWDMWVASEQATLVPGVKSFIDKVFAKGGKVAFITNREKVDDDHTWNNLTAVGISVTPENSCLMGRGDIDVKSVEKPEYINDKDLRRQQIRQGTADCYAVVPSWQAEHTIVMQVGDNIKDIEGITQEGAVPSELLPRLDKDIILLLNPTYGSW
;
A
#
# COMPACT_ATOMS: atom_id res chain seq x y z
N MET A 1 -2.18 -18.20 -66.28
CA MET A 1 -2.98 -18.32 -65.04
C MET A 1 -3.43 -19.77 -64.94
N GLN A 2 -3.16 -20.47 -63.83
CA GLN A 2 -3.51 -21.90 -63.54
C GLN A 2 -2.91 -22.97 -64.50
N THR A 3 -2.77 -24.26 -64.16
CA THR A 3 -2.21 -25.02 -62.99
C THR A 3 -2.26 -26.52 -63.39
N ARG A 4 -1.40 -27.46 -62.98
CA ARG A 4 -0.18 -27.52 -62.13
C ARG A 4 0.64 -28.76 -62.60
N LEU A 5 1.92 -28.91 -62.23
CA LEU A 5 2.71 -30.13 -62.57
C LEU A 5 2.71 -31.17 -61.43
N ILE A 6 3.05 -32.41 -61.79
CA ILE A 6 2.99 -33.66 -61.00
C ILE A 6 4.39 -34.04 -60.48
N ALA A 7 4.44 -34.91 -59.47
CA ALA A 7 5.47 -35.95 -59.21
C ALA A 7 6.17 -35.91 -57.84
N ILE A 8 5.78 -36.91 -57.05
CA ILE A 8 6.48 -37.62 -55.96
C ILE A 8 7.91 -38.03 -56.37
N LEU A 9 8.86 -38.05 -55.43
CA LEU A 9 9.85 -39.14 -55.33
C LEU A 9 10.32 -39.38 -53.88
N LEU A 10 10.57 -40.65 -53.54
CA LEU A 10 11.13 -41.10 -52.27
C LEU A 10 12.66 -40.87 -52.20
N VAL A 11 13.26 -41.02 -51.01
CA VAL A 11 14.19 -42.15 -50.69
C VAL A 11 14.44 -42.20 -49.17
N VAL A 12 14.51 -43.42 -48.63
CA VAL A 12 14.92 -43.72 -47.24
C VAL A 12 16.39 -44.14 -47.24
N MET A 13 17.17 -43.75 -46.24
CA MET A 13 18.49 -44.36 -46.01
C MET A 13 18.81 -44.50 -44.52
N SER A 14 19.08 -45.74 -44.10
CA SER A 14 19.45 -46.13 -42.72
C SER A 14 20.93 -46.44 -42.64
N LEU A 15 21.61 -46.10 -41.53
CA LEU A 15 23.04 -46.41 -41.34
C LEU A 15 23.41 -46.76 -39.87
N ILE A 16 23.19 -48.03 -39.55
CA ILE A 16 24.08 -49.01 -38.89
C ILE A 16 25.11 -48.53 -37.82
N ILE A 17 24.82 -48.92 -36.57
CA ILE A 17 25.64 -49.65 -35.56
C ILE A 17 27.07 -49.19 -35.20
N THR A 18 27.27 -48.86 -33.92
CA THR A 18 28.25 -49.43 -32.94
C THR A 18 28.06 -48.72 -31.57
N GLY A 19 28.17 -49.31 -30.37
CA GLY A 19 28.36 -50.70 -29.95
C GLY A 19 29.33 -50.84 -28.77
N CYS A 20 28.88 -50.75 -27.50
CA CYS A 20 29.59 -51.30 -26.32
C CYS A 20 28.76 -51.42 -25.02
N ALA A 21 28.49 -52.67 -24.64
CA ALA A 21 28.69 -53.29 -23.31
C ALA A 21 28.30 -52.60 -21.97
N THR A 22 27.38 -53.30 -21.27
CA THR A 22 27.47 -53.77 -19.85
C THR A 22 27.37 -52.81 -18.64
N THR A 23 26.27 -53.00 -17.89
CA THR A 23 26.17 -53.14 -16.41
C THR A 23 26.85 -52.13 -15.47
N SER A 24 26.04 -51.38 -14.70
CA SER A 24 25.76 -51.70 -13.28
C SER A 24 24.63 -50.83 -12.73
N ALA A 25 24.11 -51.16 -11.54
CA ALA A 25 23.01 -50.46 -10.87
C ALA A 25 23.47 -49.83 -9.54
N LYS A 26 22.79 -48.71 -9.14
CA LYS A 26 22.83 -48.04 -7.82
C LYS A 26 24.21 -47.45 -7.41
N SER A 27 24.34 -46.26 -6.84
CA SER A 27 23.45 -45.61 -5.87
C SER A 27 23.61 -44.07 -5.88
N GLU A 28 22.55 -43.40 -5.46
CA GLU A 28 22.49 -42.09 -4.77
C GLU A 28 23.57 -41.02 -5.04
N ASN A 29 23.11 -39.86 -5.52
CA ASN A 29 23.65 -38.59 -5.05
C ASN A 29 22.56 -37.51 -5.00
N ASN A 30 22.62 -36.63 -4.00
CA ASN A 30 21.55 -35.69 -3.66
C ASN A 30 21.27 -34.68 -4.78
N SER A 31 20.08 -34.76 -5.39
CA SER A 31 19.55 -33.63 -6.18
C SER A 31 18.91 -32.64 -5.23
N ALA A 32 19.55 -31.49 -5.04
CA ALA A 32 18.95 -30.36 -4.34
C ALA A 32 17.57 -30.04 -4.95
N GLN A 33 16.53 -29.95 -4.11
CA GLN A 33 15.22 -29.51 -4.56
C GLN A 33 15.35 -28.10 -5.14
N LYS A 34 15.07 -27.95 -6.43
CA LYS A 34 14.71 -26.64 -6.99
C LYS A 34 13.49 -26.16 -6.20
N VAL A 35 13.71 -25.16 -5.36
CA VAL A 35 12.61 -24.37 -4.78
C VAL A 35 11.92 -23.72 -5.97
N VAL A 36 10.76 -24.27 -6.35
CA VAL A 36 9.85 -23.61 -7.28
C VAL A 36 9.18 -22.52 -6.46
N THR A 37 9.79 -21.33 -6.47
CA THR A 37 9.11 -20.11 -6.06
C THR A 37 7.93 -19.92 -7.01
N THR A 38 6.75 -20.34 -6.56
CA THR A 38 5.49 -19.95 -7.18
C THR A 38 5.38 -18.44 -7.07
N ASN A 39 5.63 -17.75 -8.19
CA ASN A 39 5.26 -16.35 -8.33
C ASN A 39 3.74 -16.26 -8.14
N ILE A 40 3.32 -15.90 -6.93
CA ILE A 40 1.94 -15.49 -6.66
C ILE A 40 1.71 -14.29 -7.57
N ALA A 41 0.83 -14.45 -8.56
CA ALA A 41 0.48 -13.35 -9.44
C ALA A 41 -0.14 -12.24 -8.60
N LYS A 42 0.54 -11.09 -8.48
CA LYS A 42 -0.06 -9.88 -7.94
C LYS A 42 -1.34 -9.61 -8.73
N THR A 43 -2.49 -9.60 -8.07
CA THR A 43 -3.76 -9.25 -8.67
C THR A 43 -3.75 -7.78 -9.05
N THR A 44 -3.52 -7.50 -10.34
CA THR A 44 -3.43 -6.13 -10.90
C THR A 44 -4.79 -5.47 -11.11
N GLU A 45 -5.88 -6.24 -10.97
CA GLU A 45 -7.26 -5.77 -11.13
C GLU A 45 -7.88 -5.45 -9.77
N ALA A 46 -8.82 -4.50 -9.76
CA ALA A 46 -9.54 -4.11 -8.55
C ALA A 46 -10.39 -5.27 -7.99
N MET A 47 -10.39 -5.43 -6.68
CA MET A 47 -11.22 -6.42 -5.97
C MET A 47 -12.35 -5.70 -5.23
N ARG A 48 -13.60 -5.96 -5.65
CA ARG A 48 -14.79 -5.42 -5.01
C ARG A 48 -15.18 -6.24 -3.78
N VAL A 49 -15.22 -5.58 -2.63
CA VAL A 49 -15.71 -6.13 -1.37
C VAL A 49 -16.99 -5.39 -0.97
N ALA A 50 -18.04 -6.13 -0.60
CA ALA A 50 -19.32 -5.55 -0.19
C ALA A 50 -19.79 -6.03 1.19
N THR A 51 -20.72 -5.28 1.78
CA THR A 51 -21.52 -5.67 2.94
C THR A 51 -23.00 -5.51 2.64
N TRP A 52 -23.83 -6.41 3.16
CA TRP A 52 -25.28 -6.37 2.98
C TRP A 52 -26.03 -7.07 4.12
N ASN A 53 -26.81 -6.29 4.88
CA ASN A 53 -27.86 -6.86 5.72
C ASN A 53 -29.04 -7.24 4.81
N VAL A 54 -29.47 -8.50 4.87
CA VAL A 54 -30.41 -9.10 3.91
C VAL A 54 -31.86 -9.15 4.45
N GLU A 55 -32.14 -8.45 5.56
CA GLU A 55 -33.42 -8.46 6.28
C GLU A 55 -33.95 -9.89 6.51
N HIS A 56 -33.42 -10.54 7.55
CA HIS A 56 -33.87 -11.86 8.00
C HIS A 56 -33.89 -13.00 6.95
N LEU A 57 -32.96 -13.05 5.97
CA LEU A 57 -32.96 -14.03 4.85
C LEU A 57 -33.24 -15.48 5.33
N PRO A 58 -34.44 -16.03 5.06
CA PRO A 58 -34.91 -17.24 5.71
C PRO A 58 -34.69 -18.51 4.87
N PHE A 59 -34.72 -19.66 5.55
CA PHE A 59 -34.92 -20.97 4.93
C PHE A 59 -35.78 -21.87 5.83
N PRO A 60 -36.86 -22.49 5.32
CA PRO A 60 -37.50 -22.25 4.01
C PRO A 60 -37.96 -20.80 3.82
N ILE A 61 -38.18 -20.38 2.57
CA ILE A 61 -38.45 -18.97 2.21
C ILE A 61 -39.64 -18.35 2.95
N ASN A 62 -40.68 -19.13 3.24
CA ASN A 62 -41.92 -18.68 3.86
C ASN A 62 -41.91 -18.71 5.40
N LYS A 63 -40.74 -18.45 6.01
CA LYS A 63 -40.50 -18.47 7.46
C LYS A 63 -39.75 -17.22 7.91
N GLY A 64 -39.62 -17.04 9.23
CA GLY A 64 -38.95 -15.89 9.81
C GLY A 64 -39.84 -14.66 9.89
N CYS A 65 -39.28 -13.54 10.35
CA CYS A 65 -40.03 -12.29 10.49
C CYS A 65 -40.39 -11.67 9.14
N LYS A 66 -39.57 -11.90 8.11
CA LYS A 66 -39.75 -11.48 6.73
C LYS A 66 -39.88 -12.72 5.83
N PRO A 67 -41.05 -13.41 5.81
CA PRO A 67 -41.29 -14.50 4.88
C PRO A 67 -41.23 -13.96 3.43
N ARG A 68 -40.60 -14.71 2.53
CA ARG A 68 -40.32 -14.32 1.14
C ARG A 68 -41.12 -15.14 0.13
N THR A 69 -41.45 -14.55 -1.01
CA THR A 69 -41.93 -15.26 -2.21
C THR A 69 -40.76 -15.77 -3.07
N ALA A 70 -41.06 -16.58 -4.09
CA ALA A 70 -40.05 -17.03 -5.04
C ALA A 70 -39.52 -15.88 -5.92
N GLU A 71 -40.39 -14.93 -6.24
CA GLU A 71 -40.11 -13.73 -7.03
C GLU A 71 -39.17 -12.78 -6.27
N GLU A 72 -39.41 -12.56 -4.97
CA GLU A 72 -38.50 -11.76 -4.13
C GLU A 72 -37.11 -12.40 -3.99
N ILE A 73 -37.04 -13.74 -3.86
CA ILE A 73 -35.76 -14.46 -3.83
C ILE A 73 -35.03 -14.36 -5.17
N ALA A 74 -35.75 -14.40 -6.30
CA ALA A 74 -35.18 -14.17 -7.61
C ALA A 74 -34.67 -12.72 -7.77
N ALA A 75 -35.42 -11.73 -7.27
CA ALA A 75 -35.02 -10.32 -7.28
C ALA A 75 -33.79 -10.06 -6.38
N LEU A 76 -33.75 -10.63 -5.17
CA LEU A 76 -32.58 -10.61 -4.27
C LEU A 76 -31.35 -11.23 -4.94
N LYS A 77 -31.54 -12.29 -5.73
CA LYS A 77 -30.45 -12.94 -6.48
C LYS A 77 -29.93 -12.07 -7.62
N THR A 78 -30.82 -11.47 -8.41
CA THR A 78 -30.45 -10.50 -9.47
C THR A 78 -29.72 -9.30 -8.88
N TYR A 79 -30.20 -8.78 -7.74
CA TYR A 79 -29.55 -7.70 -6.99
C TYR A 79 -28.14 -8.09 -6.54
N ALA A 80 -27.99 -9.28 -5.93
CA ALA A 80 -26.70 -9.81 -5.51
C ALA A 80 -25.70 -10.00 -6.67
N GLN A 81 -26.18 -10.37 -7.86
CA GLN A 81 -25.38 -10.43 -9.09
C GLN A 81 -24.97 -9.03 -9.56
N GLY A 82 -25.89 -8.05 -9.49
CA GLY A 82 -25.64 -6.65 -9.86
C GLY A 82 -24.65 -5.89 -8.95
N LEU A 83 -24.28 -6.45 -7.79
CA LEU A 83 -23.20 -5.91 -6.96
C LEU A 83 -21.82 -6.07 -7.64
N ASP A 84 -21.68 -7.06 -8.53
CA ASP A 84 -20.42 -7.42 -9.20
C ASP A 84 -19.24 -7.56 -8.22
N ALA A 85 -19.51 -8.18 -7.07
CA ALA A 85 -18.55 -8.32 -5.98
C ALA A 85 -17.72 -9.61 -6.06
N ASN A 86 -16.51 -9.55 -5.52
CA ASN A 86 -15.64 -10.71 -5.30
C ASN A 86 -15.89 -11.35 -3.92
N ILE A 87 -16.20 -10.51 -2.92
CA ILE A 87 -16.45 -10.89 -1.53
C ILE A 87 -17.65 -10.10 -1.03
N ILE A 88 -18.61 -10.76 -0.36
CA ILE A 88 -19.74 -10.09 0.30
C ILE A 88 -19.88 -10.59 1.73
N GLY A 89 -19.79 -9.69 2.70
CA GLY A 89 -20.21 -9.93 4.07
C GLY A 89 -21.72 -9.77 4.21
N LEU A 90 -22.41 -10.85 4.55
CA LEU A 90 -23.85 -10.89 4.74
C LEU A 90 -24.21 -10.81 6.23
N GLN A 91 -25.29 -10.09 6.55
CA GLN A 91 -25.90 -10.06 7.88
C GLN A 91 -27.34 -10.61 7.85
N GLU A 92 -27.83 -11.04 9.01
CA GLU A 92 -29.18 -11.59 9.22
C GLU A 92 -29.56 -12.83 8.40
N VAL A 93 -28.60 -13.67 8.06
CA VAL A 93 -28.87 -14.92 7.32
C VAL A 93 -29.22 -16.08 8.26
N ALA A 94 -30.25 -16.86 7.93
CA ALA A 94 -30.71 -17.94 8.80
C ALA A 94 -29.80 -19.18 8.81
N SER A 95 -29.26 -19.57 7.66
CA SER A 95 -28.45 -20.79 7.48
C SER A 95 -27.65 -20.73 6.19
N GLU A 96 -26.73 -21.69 5.97
CA GLU A 96 -26.10 -21.83 4.66
C GLU A 96 -27.16 -22.07 3.57
N GLN A 97 -28.18 -22.92 3.82
CA GLN A 97 -29.26 -23.14 2.85
C GLN A 97 -29.95 -21.82 2.46
N ALA A 98 -30.13 -20.88 3.40
CA ALA A 98 -30.71 -19.58 3.11
C ALA A 98 -29.82 -18.76 2.15
N VAL A 99 -28.50 -18.71 2.42
CA VAL A 99 -27.49 -18.03 1.59
C VAL A 99 -27.41 -18.66 0.19
N ARG A 100 -27.47 -19.99 0.09
CA ARG A 100 -27.39 -20.73 -1.19
C ARG A 100 -28.54 -20.46 -2.16
N GLN A 101 -29.64 -19.86 -1.70
CA GLN A 101 -30.74 -19.41 -2.57
C GLN A 101 -30.29 -18.27 -3.50
N LEU A 102 -29.40 -17.41 -2.98
CA LEU A 102 -28.85 -16.27 -3.72
C LEU A 102 -27.49 -16.63 -4.36
N PHE A 103 -26.63 -17.35 -3.63
CA PHE A 103 -25.23 -17.60 -4.00
C PHE A 103 -24.95 -19.09 -4.30
N PRO A 104 -24.99 -19.51 -5.57
CA PRO A 104 -24.88 -20.92 -5.95
C PRO A 104 -23.44 -21.46 -5.79
N ALA A 105 -23.32 -22.73 -5.39
CA ALA A 105 -22.05 -23.32 -4.95
C ALA A 105 -20.99 -23.52 -6.06
N ASN A 106 -21.38 -23.50 -7.33
CA ASN A 106 -20.45 -23.53 -8.46
C ASN A 106 -19.71 -22.19 -8.66
N GLU A 107 -20.24 -21.08 -8.15
CA GLU A 107 -19.63 -19.74 -8.24
C GLU A 107 -19.04 -19.25 -6.91
N TRP A 108 -19.63 -19.67 -5.78
CA TRP A 108 -19.35 -19.10 -4.46
C TRP A 108 -19.04 -20.17 -3.41
N GLN A 109 -18.05 -19.90 -2.57
CA GLN A 109 -17.86 -20.57 -1.28
C GLN A 109 -18.60 -19.76 -0.19
N VAL A 110 -19.22 -20.46 0.77
CA VAL A 110 -19.94 -19.85 1.90
C VAL A 110 -19.17 -20.14 3.18
N ILE A 111 -18.91 -19.09 3.97
CA ILE A 111 -18.32 -19.19 5.30
C ILE A 111 -19.36 -18.65 6.29
N MET A 112 -19.93 -19.53 7.12
CA MET A 112 -20.91 -19.13 8.13
C MET A 112 -20.24 -18.79 9.46
N SER A 113 -20.88 -17.90 10.24
CA SER A 113 -20.59 -17.78 11.67
C SER A 113 -20.90 -19.09 12.40
N ALA A 114 -19.99 -19.50 13.29
CA ALA A 114 -20.15 -20.65 14.18
C ALA A 114 -21.16 -20.43 15.32
N ARG A 115 -21.81 -19.26 15.38
CA ARG A 115 -22.85 -18.94 16.36
C ARG A 115 -23.93 -20.03 16.35
N ALA A 116 -24.22 -20.56 17.54
CA ALA A 116 -25.32 -21.48 17.77
C ALA A 116 -26.68 -20.85 17.44
N ASP A 117 -27.70 -21.69 17.33
CA ASP A 117 -29.07 -21.24 17.11
C ASP A 117 -29.64 -20.67 18.42
N SER A 118 -30.28 -19.50 18.33
CA SER A 118 -30.97 -18.87 19.46
C SER A 118 -32.44 -19.29 19.52
N GLU A 119 -33.05 -19.18 20.70
CA GLU A 119 -34.49 -19.36 20.88
C GLU A 119 -35.28 -18.45 19.92
N ALA A 120 -36.35 -19.01 19.35
CA ALA A 120 -37.24 -18.27 18.47
C ALA A 120 -38.23 -17.42 19.28
N TYR A 121 -38.49 -16.20 18.82
CA TYR A 121 -39.47 -15.29 19.40
C TYR A 121 -40.58 -14.95 18.39
N GLU A 122 -41.73 -14.49 18.85
CA GLU A 122 -42.79 -13.99 17.97
C GLU A 122 -42.38 -12.65 17.34
N CYS A 123 -42.39 -12.61 16.02
CA CYS A 123 -42.11 -11.41 15.25
C CYS A 123 -43.28 -10.43 15.40
N ARG A 124 -42.95 -9.15 15.60
CA ARG A 124 -43.96 -8.09 15.67
C ARG A 124 -44.72 -8.03 14.34
N GLU A 125 -46.03 -7.79 14.44
CA GLU A 125 -46.93 -7.46 13.33
C GLU A 125 -47.15 -8.54 12.26
N SER A 126 -46.27 -9.54 12.11
CA SER A 126 -46.41 -10.60 11.11
C SER A 126 -47.03 -11.91 11.62
N GLY A 127 -46.97 -12.19 12.94
CA GLY A 127 -47.48 -13.43 13.52
C GLY A 127 -46.63 -14.68 13.23
N PHE A 128 -45.47 -14.50 12.60
CA PHE A 128 -44.47 -15.57 12.38
C PHE A 128 -43.50 -15.66 13.55
N THR A 129 -42.80 -16.79 13.67
CA THR A 129 -41.66 -16.95 14.58
C THR A 129 -40.35 -16.61 13.90
N SER A 130 -39.43 -16.00 14.66
CA SER A 130 -38.13 -15.56 14.16
C SER A 130 -37.26 -16.73 13.68
N THR A 131 -36.63 -16.55 12.52
CA THR A 131 -35.50 -17.37 12.08
C THR A 131 -34.20 -16.93 12.77
N GLN A 132 -33.16 -17.75 12.63
CA GLN A 132 -31.82 -17.38 13.02
C GLN A 132 -31.34 -16.15 12.24
N GLN A 133 -30.43 -15.40 12.86
CA GLN A 133 -29.76 -14.24 12.26
C GLN A 133 -28.27 -14.39 12.56
N LYS A 134 -27.55 -14.95 11.60
CA LYS A 134 -26.09 -15.13 11.64
C LYS A 134 -25.44 -14.14 10.67
N VAL A 135 -24.13 -13.97 10.81
CA VAL A 135 -23.29 -13.34 9.78
C VAL A 135 -22.62 -14.43 8.94
N ALA A 136 -22.33 -14.11 7.68
CA ALA A 136 -21.66 -15.01 6.74
C ALA A 136 -20.78 -14.24 5.76
N PHE A 137 -19.82 -14.90 5.13
CA PHE A 137 -19.22 -14.44 3.89
C PHE A 137 -19.66 -15.33 2.73
N VAL A 138 -19.85 -14.70 1.57
CA VAL A 138 -19.73 -15.36 0.28
C VAL A 138 -18.50 -14.81 -0.43
N VAL A 139 -17.65 -15.72 -0.92
CA VAL A 139 -16.40 -15.41 -1.62
C VAL A 139 -16.43 -16.15 -2.95
N ARG A 140 -15.92 -15.56 -4.03
CA ARG A 140 -15.81 -16.27 -5.31
C ARG A 140 -14.91 -17.51 -5.17
N ASN A 141 -15.22 -18.57 -5.92
CA ASN A 141 -14.53 -19.88 -5.79
C ASN A 141 -13.05 -19.86 -6.21
N ASP A 142 -12.62 -18.85 -6.94
CA ASP A 142 -11.24 -18.63 -7.39
C ASP A 142 -10.36 -17.88 -6.38
N ILE A 143 -10.95 -17.32 -5.32
CA ILE A 143 -10.24 -16.58 -4.26
C ILE A 143 -9.96 -17.52 -3.07
N PRO A 144 -8.68 -17.85 -2.76
CA PRO A 144 -8.36 -18.71 -1.62
C PRO A 144 -8.58 -17.98 -0.30
N VAL A 145 -9.44 -18.51 0.57
CA VAL A 145 -9.55 -18.07 1.97
C VAL A 145 -8.44 -18.74 2.78
N LYS A 146 -7.46 -17.95 3.22
CA LYS A 146 -6.28 -18.43 3.97
C LYS A 146 -6.60 -18.79 5.41
N GLN A 147 -7.47 -18.01 6.04
CA GLN A 147 -7.87 -18.19 7.44
C GLN A 147 -9.32 -17.74 7.64
N VAL A 148 -10.00 -18.38 8.59
CA VAL A 148 -11.32 -17.99 9.08
C VAL A 148 -11.22 -17.81 10.60
N THR A 149 -11.66 -16.66 11.10
CA THR A 149 -11.62 -16.33 12.54
C THR A 149 -13.03 -15.99 13.04
N GLN A 150 -13.41 -16.52 14.19
CA GLN A 150 -14.72 -16.32 14.82
C GLN A 150 -14.52 -15.50 16.10
N PHE A 151 -15.19 -14.35 16.20
CA PHE A 151 -15.13 -13.48 17.38
C PHE A 151 -16.43 -13.60 18.18
N SER A 152 -16.50 -14.65 19.00
CA SER A 152 -17.66 -14.94 19.85
C SER A 152 -17.85 -13.91 20.97
N GLU A 153 -16.78 -13.26 21.40
CA GLU A 153 -16.77 -12.22 22.43
C GLU A 153 -17.64 -11.01 22.06
N ILE A 154 -17.85 -10.74 20.76
CA ILE A 154 -18.76 -9.67 20.28
C ILE A 154 -20.23 -9.97 20.65
N ALA A 155 -20.60 -11.24 20.85
CA ALA A 155 -21.94 -11.60 21.30
C ALA A 155 -22.14 -11.51 22.82
N LEU A 156 -21.11 -11.22 23.62
CA LEU A 156 -21.22 -10.99 25.07
C LEU A 156 -21.92 -12.15 25.83
N ASP A 157 -21.65 -13.40 25.41
CA ASP A 157 -22.32 -14.64 25.87
C ASP A 157 -23.86 -14.62 25.75
N ASN A 158 -24.41 -13.70 24.95
CA ASN A 158 -25.84 -13.57 24.71
C ASN A 158 -26.21 -14.28 23.38
N PRO A 159 -27.04 -15.33 23.40
CA PRO A 159 -27.39 -16.06 22.18
C PRO A 159 -28.13 -15.18 21.16
N GLY A 160 -28.82 -14.11 21.58
CA GLY A 160 -29.49 -13.18 20.67
C GLY A 160 -28.54 -12.28 19.86
N LEU A 161 -27.30 -12.07 20.33
CA LEU A 161 -26.29 -11.27 19.63
C LEU A 161 -25.52 -12.10 18.60
N ARG A 162 -24.79 -11.43 17.71
CA ARG A 162 -24.02 -12.08 16.64
C ARG A 162 -22.52 -12.04 16.94
N TYR A 163 -21.83 -13.09 16.52
CA TYR A 163 -20.36 -13.13 16.53
C TYR A 163 -19.85 -12.21 15.43
N GLY A 164 -18.64 -11.68 15.60
CA GLY A 164 -17.86 -11.24 14.43
C GLY A 164 -17.39 -12.46 13.66
N LEU A 165 -17.35 -12.36 12.33
CA LEU A 165 -16.76 -13.35 11.46
C LEU A 165 -15.70 -12.66 10.62
N ALA A 166 -14.47 -13.17 10.59
CA ALA A 166 -13.43 -12.66 9.72
C ALA A 166 -12.86 -13.73 8.80
N ILE A 167 -12.38 -13.28 7.64
CA ILE A 167 -11.60 -14.06 6.69
C ILE A 167 -10.29 -13.32 6.38
N THR A 168 -9.22 -14.07 6.12
CA THR A 168 -7.96 -13.53 5.59
C THR A 168 -7.80 -13.99 4.15
N VAL A 169 -7.56 -13.07 3.22
CA VAL A 169 -7.45 -13.31 1.77
C VAL A 169 -6.32 -12.46 1.18
N ASP A 170 -5.80 -12.84 0.01
CA ASP A 170 -4.96 -11.95 -0.77
C ASP A 170 -5.83 -10.96 -1.57
N THR A 171 -5.57 -9.67 -1.41
CA THR A 171 -6.22 -8.60 -2.18
C THR A 171 -5.15 -7.79 -2.93
N PRO A 172 -5.53 -6.85 -3.83
CA PRO A 172 -4.58 -5.91 -4.44
C PRO A 172 -3.79 -5.04 -3.44
N LEU A 173 -4.22 -4.94 -2.18
CA LEU A 173 -3.49 -4.27 -1.09
C LEU A 173 -2.44 -5.18 -0.42
N GLY A 174 -2.47 -6.49 -0.69
CA GLY A 174 -1.72 -7.52 0.02
C GLY A 174 -2.62 -8.47 0.80
N GLU A 175 -2.03 -9.30 1.67
CA GLU A 175 -2.77 -10.18 2.58
C GLU A 175 -3.59 -9.33 3.56
N THR A 176 -4.92 -9.43 3.48
CA THR A 176 -5.88 -8.52 4.11
C THR A 176 -6.83 -9.30 5.02
N ASP A 177 -7.04 -8.79 6.24
CA ASP A 177 -8.06 -9.28 7.16
C ASP A 177 -9.40 -8.55 6.94
N ILE A 178 -10.47 -9.29 6.65
CA ILE A 178 -11.81 -8.74 6.41
C ILE A 178 -12.78 -9.24 7.49
N LEU A 179 -13.29 -8.34 8.33
CA LEU A 179 -14.21 -8.63 9.44
C LEU A 179 -15.64 -8.17 9.09
N ASN A 180 -16.59 -9.10 9.14
CA ASN A 180 -18.03 -8.88 9.02
C ASN A 180 -18.68 -8.80 10.42
N LEU A 181 -19.49 -7.76 10.64
CA LEU A 181 -20.21 -7.47 11.87
C LEU A 181 -21.72 -7.29 11.65
N HIS A 182 -22.48 -7.59 12.70
CA HIS A 182 -23.83 -7.08 12.92
C HIS A 182 -23.97 -6.71 14.40
N LEU A 183 -23.89 -5.41 14.72
CA LEU A 183 -23.89 -4.91 16.11
C LEU A 183 -25.33 -4.68 16.63
N LYS A 184 -25.48 -4.42 17.93
CA LYS A 184 -26.79 -4.26 18.56
C LYS A 184 -27.56 -3.02 18.04
N SER A 185 -28.62 -3.27 17.26
CA SER A 185 -29.64 -2.26 16.90
C SER A 185 -30.38 -1.64 18.10
N GLY A 186 -30.93 -0.44 17.93
CA GLY A 186 -31.79 0.24 18.92
C GLY A 186 -31.10 1.30 19.77
N CYS A 187 -29.81 1.57 19.58
CA CYS A 187 -29.09 2.66 20.24
C CYS A 187 -28.88 3.86 19.30
N PHE A 188 -29.94 4.63 19.05
CA PHE A 188 -29.94 5.72 18.04
C PHE A 188 -29.38 7.07 18.52
N VAL A 189 -28.48 7.04 19.52
CA VAL A 189 -27.74 8.22 20.02
C VAL A 189 -26.27 8.09 19.61
N ASP A 190 -25.62 9.20 19.25
CA ASP A 190 -24.22 9.15 18.75
C ASP A 190 -23.21 8.77 19.85
N ASP A 191 -23.58 8.99 21.12
CA ASP A 191 -22.83 8.57 22.29
C ASP A 191 -23.69 7.63 23.15
N PHE A 192 -23.47 6.33 22.98
CA PHE A 192 -24.20 5.27 23.68
C PHE A 192 -24.05 5.35 25.22
N SER A 193 -23.04 6.04 25.75
CA SER A 193 -22.88 6.21 27.20
C SER A 193 -23.90 7.16 27.83
N ARG A 194 -24.60 7.97 27.02
CA ARG A 194 -25.58 8.97 27.47
C ARG A 194 -27.00 8.44 27.62
N LYS A 195 -27.25 7.16 27.32
CA LYS A 195 -28.59 6.57 27.35
C LYS A 195 -28.57 5.16 27.93
N ASP A 196 -29.28 4.97 29.04
CA ASP A 196 -29.28 3.72 29.79
C ASP A 196 -30.30 2.68 29.27
N SER A 197 -30.54 2.62 27.95
CA SER A 197 -31.37 1.56 27.38
C SER A 197 -30.58 0.26 27.21
N ASP A 198 -31.24 -0.90 27.36
CA ASP A 198 -30.64 -2.23 27.15
C ASP A 198 -29.82 -2.33 25.84
N ALA A 199 -30.32 -1.73 24.76
CA ALA A 199 -29.60 -1.67 23.48
C ALA A 199 -28.29 -0.88 23.58
N CYS A 200 -28.28 0.27 24.23
CA CYS A 200 -27.07 1.09 24.42
C CYS A 200 -26.09 0.47 25.43
N GLN A 201 -26.59 -0.17 26.50
CA GLN A 201 -25.75 -0.94 27.43
C GLN A 201 -25.05 -2.11 26.72
N LYS A 202 -25.75 -2.84 25.85
CA LYS A 202 -25.17 -3.92 25.04
C LYS A 202 -24.16 -3.40 24.03
N LEU A 203 -24.52 -2.37 23.25
CA LEU A 203 -23.60 -1.74 22.30
C LEU A 203 -22.33 -1.19 23.00
N GLY A 204 -22.48 -0.58 24.17
CA GLY A 204 -21.36 -0.07 24.98
C GLY A 204 -20.45 -1.17 25.55
N LYS A 205 -20.92 -2.41 25.66
CA LYS A 205 -20.10 -3.60 25.96
C LYS A 205 -19.46 -4.20 24.70
N GLN A 206 -20.11 -4.13 23.54
CA GLN A 206 -19.53 -4.55 22.25
C GLN A 206 -18.41 -3.60 21.78
N ALA A 207 -18.55 -2.29 22.04
CA ALA A 207 -17.59 -1.26 21.62
C ALA A 207 -16.12 -1.50 22.04
N PRO A 208 -15.78 -1.78 23.32
CA PRO A 208 -14.40 -2.07 23.71
C PRO A 208 -13.89 -3.41 23.13
N VAL A 209 -14.76 -4.41 22.99
CA VAL A 209 -14.39 -5.69 22.35
C VAL A 209 -13.98 -5.47 20.89
N LEU A 210 -14.77 -4.69 20.14
CA LEU A 210 -14.43 -4.33 18.76
C LEU A 210 -13.17 -3.45 18.70
N GLN A 211 -12.97 -2.53 19.67
CA GLN A 211 -11.77 -1.72 19.76
C GLN A 211 -10.50 -2.58 19.94
N ASP A 212 -10.55 -3.60 20.79
CA ASP A 212 -9.41 -4.51 21.00
C ASP A 212 -9.14 -5.42 19.78
N ILE A 213 -10.16 -5.80 19.01
CA ILE A 213 -10.00 -6.52 17.73
C ILE A 213 -9.36 -5.63 16.67
N VAL A 214 -9.89 -4.42 16.48
CA VAL A 214 -9.36 -3.43 15.53
C VAL A 214 -7.93 -3.02 15.88
N GLN A 215 -7.60 -2.90 17.17
CA GLN A 215 -6.23 -2.62 17.61
C GLN A 215 -5.26 -3.77 17.25
N LYS A 216 -5.70 -5.03 17.29
CA LYS A 216 -4.86 -6.16 16.85
C LYS A 216 -4.58 -6.10 15.35
N TYR A 217 -5.57 -5.72 14.52
CA TYR A 217 -5.35 -5.53 13.09
C TYR A 217 -4.43 -4.35 12.80
N GLU A 218 -4.61 -3.20 13.46
CA GLU A 218 -3.69 -2.06 13.39
C GLU A 218 -2.23 -2.50 13.66
N LEU A 219 -1.99 -3.13 14.81
CA LEU A 219 -0.66 -3.56 15.26
C LEU A 219 -0.06 -4.70 14.41
N SER A 220 -0.85 -5.37 13.57
CA SER A 220 -0.33 -6.39 12.64
C SER A 220 0.44 -5.80 11.45
N GLY A 221 0.23 -4.51 11.15
CA GLY A 221 0.76 -3.84 9.97
C GLY A 221 0.13 -4.27 8.63
N LYS A 222 -0.72 -5.31 8.61
CA LYS A 222 -1.45 -5.75 7.40
C LYS A 222 -2.64 -4.83 7.12
N PRO A 223 -3.01 -4.60 5.85
CA PRO A 223 -4.29 -4.00 5.50
C PRO A 223 -5.45 -4.74 6.15
N TYR A 224 -6.48 -4.01 6.59
CA TYR A 224 -7.69 -4.61 7.11
C TYR A 224 -8.95 -3.85 6.70
N VAL A 225 -10.05 -4.58 6.63
CA VAL A 225 -11.40 -4.07 6.34
C VAL A 225 -12.34 -4.53 7.45
N VAL A 226 -13.09 -3.62 8.05
CA VAL A 226 -14.21 -3.93 8.94
C VAL A 226 -15.48 -3.42 8.30
N LEU A 227 -16.36 -4.34 7.95
CA LEU A 227 -17.61 -4.09 7.25
C LEU A 227 -18.78 -4.71 8.00
N GLY A 228 -19.98 -4.24 7.73
CA GLY A 228 -21.18 -4.79 8.35
C GLY A 228 -22.23 -3.73 8.65
N ASP A 229 -23.33 -4.21 9.22
CA ASP A 229 -24.32 -3.37 9.89
C ASP A 229 -23.80 -3.02 11.30
N PHE A 230 -23.24 -1.82 11.44
CA PHE A 230 -22.80 -1.31 12.73
C PHE A 230 -23.96 -0.83 13.61
N ASN A 231 -25.18 -0.76 13.05
CA ASN A 231 -26.39 -0.25 13.71
C ASN A 231 -26.23 1.14 14.35
N HIS A 232 -25.25 1.91 13.86
CA HIS A 232 -24.77 3.13 14.48
C HIS A 232 -24.11 4.05 13.44
N ARG A 233 -24.42 5.35 13.50
CA ARG A 233 -23.96 6.37 12.54
C ARG A 233 -22.48 6.73 12.78
N LEU A 234 -21.55 5.91 12.28
CA LEU A 234 -20.11 6.11 12.51
C LEU A 234 -19.59 7.48 12.03
N THR A 235 -20.25 8.07 11.03
CA THR A 235 -19.88 9.34 10.40
C THR A 235 -20.31 10.58 11.19
N ALA A 236 -21.09 10.43 12.26
CA ALA A 236 -21.51 11.56 13.10
C ALA A 236 -20.27 12.19 13.81
N PRO A 237 -20.10 13.53 13.82
CA PRO A 237 -18.89 14.19 14.30
C PRO A 237 -18.43 13.86 15.73
N TYR A 238 -19.36 13.39 16.58
CA TYR A 238 -19.10 13.01 17.97
C TYR A 238 -19.47 11.56 18.27
N ASN A 239 -19.46 10.67 17.26
CA ASN A 239 -19.77 9.26 17.46
C ASN A 239 -18.77 8.60 18.43
N ARG A 240 -19.29 8.06 19.53
CA ARG A 240 -18.47 7.47 20.61
C ARG A 240 -17.71 6.23 20.16
N LEU A 241 -18.32 5.38 19.34
CA LEU A 241 -17.67 4.19 18.80
C LEU A 241 -16.51 4.59 17.87
N THR A 242 -16.73 5.50 16.93
CA THR A 242 -15.68 6.03 16.03
C THR A 242 -14.51 6.64 16.80
N GLN A 243 -14.78 7.45 17.84
CA GLN A 243 -13.73 8.00 18.70
C GLN A 243 -12.94 6.91 19.44
N MET A 244 -13.61 5.87 19.94
CA MET A 244 -12.94 4.74 20.58
C MET A 244 -12.03 4.00 19.58
N LEU A 245 -12.53 3.64 18.40
CA LEU A 245 -11.72 2.96 17.39
C LEU A 245 -10.50 3.80 16.97
N LYS A 246 -10.70 5.07 16.57
CA LYS A 246 -9.62 5.99 16.18
C LYS A 246 -8.63 6.35 17.30
N SER A 247 -8.99 6.15 18.56
CA SER A 247 -8.06 6.38 19.68
C SER A 247 -6.91 5.37 19.71
N ARG A 248 -7.14 4.13 19.25
CA ARG A 248 -6.18 3.01 19.28
C ARG A 248 -5.78 2.46 17.91
N ALA A 249 -6.49 2.80 16.85
CA ALA A 249 -6.11 2.57 15.46
C ALA A 249 -6.02 3.91 14.74
N LYS A 250 -4.80 4.35 14.41
CA LYS A 250 -4.50 5.66 13.81
C LYS A 250 -4.68 5.67 12.30
N SER A 251 -4.39 4.55 11.64
CA SER A 251 -4.64 4.36 10.22
C SER A 251 -6.13 4.28 9.85
N LEU A 252 -7.00 4.08 10.85
CA LEU A 252 -8.41 3.78 10.65
C LEU A 252 -9.18 4.93 9.99
N SER A 253 -9.73 4.64 8.82
CA SER A 253 -10.65 5.53 8.10
C SER A 253 -12.00 4.85 7.84
N ILE A 254 -13.06 5.65 7.84
CA ILE A 254 -14.39 5.19 7.44
C ILE A 254 -14.48 5.47 5.93
N ALA A 255 -14.28 4.45 5.09
CA ALA A 255 -14.34 4.60 3.63
C ALA A 255 -15.73 5.10 3.21
N SER A 256 -16.78 4.62 3.88
CA SER A 256 -18.17 5.05 3.69
C SER A 256 -18.51 6.46 4.22
N GLN A 257 -17.53 7.30 4.59
CA GLN A 257 -17.80 8.57 5.30
C GLN A 257 -18.67 9.59 4.55
N TYR A 258 -18.64 9.56 3.21
CA TYR A 258 -19.42 10.46 2.36
C TYR A 258 -20.70 9.83 1.79
N LEU A 259 -21.04 8.60 2.20
CA LEU A 259 -22.25 7.95 1.72
C LEU A 259 -23.51 8.54 2.34
N ILE A 260 -24.56 8.55 1.53
CA ILE A 260 -25.94 8.74 1.96
C ILE A 260 -26.60 7.36 1.92
N GLY A 261 -27.19 6.94 3.04
CA GLY A 261 -27.93 5.68 3.13
C GLY A 261 -29.12 5.65 2.16
N CYS A 262 -29.51 4.46 1.72
CA CYS A 262 -30.55 4.33 0.70
C CYS A 262 -31.98 4.48 1.24
N HIS A 263 -32.21 4.15 2.52
CA HIS A 263 -33.55 4.05 3.09
C HIS A 263 -34.24 5.43 3.15
N PRO A 264 -35.44 5.62 2.56
CA PRO A 264 -36.08 6.93 2.42
C PRO A 264 -36.23 7.74 3.72
N TRP A 265 -36.45 7.06 4.86
CA TRP A 265 -36.60 7.70 6.17
C TRP A 265 -35.30 7.79 6.99
N TYR A 266 -34.24 7.09 6.58
CA TYR A 266 -33.00 6.95 7.35
C TYR A 266 -31.76 7.16 6.46
N PRO A 267 -31.50 8.41 5.99
CA PRO A 267 -30.43 8.71 5.04
C PRO A 267 -29.02 8.69 5.64
N ALA A 268 -28.86 8.50 6.94
CA ALA A 268 -27.55 8.38 7.58
C ALA A 268 -27.12 6.91 7.64
N PRO A 269 -26.01 6.51 6.98
CA PRO A 269 -25.63 5.10 6.86
C PRO A 269 -25.23 4.47 8.19
N ILE A 270 -25.74 3.25 8.42
CA ILE A 270 -25.36 2.37 9.54
C ILE A 270 -24.57 1.14 9.05
N ASP A 271 -24.85 0.67 7.84
CA ASP A 271 -23.93 -0.15 7.05
C ASP A 271 -22.70 0.68 6.68
N ASN A 272 -21.54 0.25 7.13
CA ASN A 272 -20.30 0.99 6.91
C ASN A 272 -19.20 0.04 6.44
N ILE A 273 -18.23 0.62 5.73
CA ILE A 273 -16.96 -0.02 5.41
C ILE A 273 -15.87 0.86 6.01
N VAL A 274 -15.09 0.27 6.90
CA VAL A 274 -13.96 0.86 7.61
C VAL A 274 -12.70 0.15 7.14
N ILE A 275 -11.63 0.90 6.92
CA ILE A 275 -10.35 0.40 6.41
C ILE A 275 -9.19 0.92 7.27
N GLY A 276 -8.09 0.18 7.29
CA GLY A 276 -6.85 0.63 7.94
C GLY A 276 -5.63 -0.10 7.40
N ASN A 277 -4.45 0.39 7.80
CA ASN A 277 -3.12 0.05 7.26
C ASN A 277 -3.05 0.17 5.72
N THR A 278 -3.82 1.11 5.15
CA THR A 278 -3.90 1.40 3.72
C THR A 278 -4.39 2.83 3.49
N ASN A 279 -4.06 3.40 2.34
CA ASN A 279 -4.49 4.74 1.95
C ASN A 279 -6.00 4.83 1.70
N PRO A 280 -6.75 5.62 2.48
CA PRO A 280 -8.19 5.67 2.35
C PRO A 280 -8.68 6.60 1.24
N GLU A 281 -7.90 7.58 0.80
CA GLU A 281 -8.31 8.58 -0.20
C GLU A 281 -8.79 7.96 -1.52
N PRO A 282 -8.03 7.05 -2.17
CA PRO A 282 -8.47 6.44 -3.41
C PRO A 282 -9.57 5.40 -3.18
N ILE A 283 -9.46 4.60 -2.11
CA ILE A 283 -10.41 3.53 -1.78
C ILE A 283 -11.79 4.13 -1.44
N SER A 284 -11.85 5.29 -0.79
CA SER A 284 -13.12 5.97 -0.46
C SER A 284 -13.87 6.48 -1.70
N LYS A 285 -13.19 6.66 -2.84
CA LYS A 285 -13.80 7.13 -4.11
C LYS A 285 -14.53 6.03 -4.89
N SER A 286 -14.22 4.77 -4.63
CA SER A 286 -14.91 3.62 -5.23
C SER A 286 -16.11 3.13 -4.40
N VAL A 287 -16.41 3.78 -3.27
CA VAL A 287 -17.47 3.32 -2.37
C VAL A 287 -18.84 3.63 -2.97
N GLN A 288 -19.69 2.59 -3.08
CA GLN A 288 -21.00 2.68 -3.73
C GLN A 288 -22.10 2.08 -2.84
N VAL A 289 -23.29 2.70 -2.85
CA VAL A 289 -24.53 2.14 -2.30
C VAL A 289 -25.41 1.63 -3.45
N PHE A 290 -25.84 0.37 -3.38
CA PHE A 290 -26.64 -0.27 -4.43
C PHE A 290 -28.12 -0.18 -4.08
N LYS A 291 -28.87 0.68 -4.77
CA LYS A 291 -30.31 0.79 -4.58
C LYS A 291 -31.04 -0.37 -5.26
N PHE A 292 -32.17 -0.78 -4.71
CA PHE A 292 -33.11 -1.67 -5.39
C PHE A 292 -33.79 -0.92 -6.55
N GLU A 293 -34.41 -1.68 -7.47
CA GLU A 293 -35.18 -1.12 -8.59
C GLU A 293 -36.37 -0.28 -8.11
N ASP A 294 -37.06 -0.75 -7.07
CA ASP A 294 -38.06 0.01 -6.32
C ASP A 294 -37.55 0.31 -4.91
N MET A 295 -37.56 1.60 -4.54
CA MET A 295 -37.13 2.13 -3.25
C MET A 295 -38.32 2.72 -2.45
N THR A 296 -39.56 2.40 -2.82
CA THR A 296 -40.73 2.60 -1.95
C THR A 296 -40.65 1.60 -0.79
N VAL A 297 -40.89 2.06 0.43
CA VAL A 297 -40.54 1.31 1.66
C VAL A 297 -41.27 -0.04 1.73
N GLU A 298 -42.49 -0.09 1.22
CA GLU A 298 -43.34 -1.29 1.16
C GLU A 298 -42.83 -2.35 0.18
N ASN A 299 -42.06 -1.96 -0.85
CA ASN A 299 -41.57 -2.83 -1.92
C ASN A 299 -40.05 -3.10 -1.84
N MET A 300 -39.33 -2.47 -0.91
CA MET A 300 -37.89 -2.68 -0.72
C MET A 300 -37.57 -4.14 -0.37
N LEU A 301 -36.61 -4.74 -1.10
CA LEU A 301 -36.19 -6.14 -0.90
C LEU A 301 -35.42 -6.34 0.42
N SER A 302 -34.87 -5.28 1.00
CA SER A 302 -34.41 -5.22 2.38
C SER A 302 -34.54 -3.78 2.86
N ASP A 303 -34.73 -3.57 4.16
CA ASP A 303 -34.62 -2.28 4.82
C ASP A 303 -33.20 -1.68 4.76
N HIS A 304 -32.20 -2.50 4.41
CA HIS A 304 -30.82 -2.11 4.13
C HIS A 304 -30.47 -2.29 2.64
N CYS A 305 -29.52 -1.48 2.15
CA CYS A 305 -28.89 -1.68 0.85
C CYS A 305 -27.45 -2.15 1.01
N ALA A 306 -26.99 -2.97 0.08
CA ALA A 306 -25.59 -3.32 -0.02
C ALA A 306 -24.71 -2.08 -0.25
N VAL A 307 -23.56 -2.07 0.42
CA VAL A 307 -22.49 -1.09 0.25
C VAL A 307 -21.25 -1.85 -0.24
N SER A 308 -20.58 -1.37 -1.27
CA SER A 308 -19.29 -1.92 -1.72
C SER A 308 -18.17 -0.92 -1.71
N VAL A 309 -16.95 -1.43 -1.80
CA VAL A 309 -15.72 -0.69 -2.06
C VAL A 309 -14.81 -1.52 -2.98
N ASP A 310 -14.05 -0.84 -3.84
CA ASP A 310 -13.04 -1.49 -4.67
C ASP A 310 -11.65 -1.29 -4.06
N LEU A 311 -11.03 -2.40 -3.66
CA LEU A 311 -9.64 -2.46 -3.23
C LEU A 311 -8.75 -2.55 -4.47
N GLN A 312 -7.86 -1.58 -4.70
CA GLN A 312 -7.00 -1.53 -5.89
C GLN A 312 -5.51 -1.42 -5.49
N PRO A 313 -4.56 -1.79 -6.36
CA PRO A 313 -3.14 -1.74 -6.05
C PRO A 313 -2.65 -0.34 -5.64
N VAL A 314 -1.61 -0.24 -4.82
CA VAL A 314 -0.94 1.04 -4.54
C VAL A 314 -0.47 1.70 -5.85
N GLU A 315 -0.06 0.89 -6.82
CA GLU A 315 0.38 1.31 -8.15
C GLU A 315 -0.67 2.13 -8.92
N SER A 316 -1.99 1.97 -8.69
CA SER A 316 -3.01 2.81 -9.36
C SER A 316 -3.13 4.23 -8.78
N PHE A 317 -2.37 4.54 -7.71
CA PHE A 317 -2.50 5.79 -6.96
C PHE A 317 -1.19 6.57 -6.80
N LEU A 318 -0.12 6.12 -7.47
CA LEU A 318 1.13 6.89 -7.54
C LEU A 318 0.89 8.23 -8.23
N SER A 319 1.59 9.28 -7.78
CA SER A 319 1.54 10.58 -8.47
C SER A 319 2.11 10.46 -9.90
N PRO A 320 1.76 11.35 -10.84
CA PRO A 320 2.35 11.31 -12.19
C PRO A 320 3.88 11.40 -12.18
N GLY A 321 4.46 12.20 -11.27
CA GLY A 321 5.91 12.32 -11.09
C GLY A 321 6.54 11.02 -10.60
N LEU A 322 5.96 10.39 -9.56
CA LEU A 322 6.47 9.13 -9.01
C LEU A 322 6.29 7.96 -9.98
N THR A 323 5.17 7.93 -10.71
CA THR A 323 4.94 6.96 -11.79
C THR A 323 6.00 7.11 -12.87
N TRP A 324 6.26 8.33 -13.32
CA TRP A 324 7.28 8.58 -14.33
C TRP A 324 8.68 8.18 -13.84
N LEU A 325 9.06 8.53 -12.61
CA LEU A 325 10.35 8.16 -12.04
C LEU A 325 10.50 6.63 -11.88
N GLN A 326 9.52 5.93 -11.31
CA GLN A 326 9.63 4.48 -11.06
C GLN A 326 9.39 3.59 -12.28
N THR A 327 8.60 4.02 -13.27
CA THR A 327 8.13 3.12 -14.36
C THR A 327 8.50 3.56 -15.76
N SER A 328 8.86 4.82 -16.00
CA SER A 328 9.22 5.28 -17.35
C SER A 328 10.60 4.78 -17.77
N LYS A 329 10.78 4.51 -19.08
CA LYS A 329 12.11 4.25 -19.64
C LYS A 329 12.82 5.54 -20.04
N GLU A 330 12.06 6.61 -20.14
CA GLU A 330 12.49 8.00 -20.29
C GLU A 330 13.36 8.44 -19.12
N PHE A 331 12.92 8.26 -17.86
CA PHE A 331 13.72 8.59 -16.68
C PHE A 331 15.04 7.81 -16.64
N GLU A 332 14.97 6.47 -16.77
CA GLU A 332 16.16 5.61 -16.77
C GLU A 332 17.16 6.04 -17.86
N LEU A 333 16.70 6.26 -19.10
CA LEU A 333 17.54 6.69 -20.22
C LEU A 333 18.11 8.10 -20.03
N MET A 334 17.31 9.05 -19.54
CA MET A 334 17.75 10.43 -19.33
C MET A 334 18.80 10.51 -18.22
N THR A 335 18.58 9.83 -17.09
CA THR A 335 19.48 9.81 -15.93
C THR A 335 20.80 9.09 -16.24
N LEU A 336 20.75 7.94 -16.94
CA LEU A 336 21.95 7.32 -17.54
C LEU A 336 22.68 8.28 -18.48
N GLY A 337 21.94 9.02 -19.31
CA GLY A 337 22.48 10.02 -20.23
C GLY A 337 23.14 11.21 -19.53
N ILE A 338 22.58 11.69 -18.41
CA ILE A 338 23.13 12.77 -17.58
C ILE A 338 24.47 12.34 -16.98
N TYR A 339 24.49 11.20 -16.29
CA TYR A 339 25.74 10.66 -15.74
C TYR A 339 26.78 10.36 -16.82
N LYS A 340 26.36 9.93 -18.03
CA LYS A 340 27.29 9.72 -19.14
C LYS A 340 27.89 11.02 -19.68
N ARG A 341 27.17 12.14 -19.66
CA ARG A 341 27.74 13.45 -20.00
C ARG A 341 28.68 13.94 -18.89
N ALA A 342 28.33 13.77 -17.62
CA ALA A 342 29.24 14.05 -16.50
C ALA A 342 30.58 13.29 -16.61
N GLU A 343 30.54 12.00 -16.97
CA GLU A 343 31.74 11.20 -17.26
C GLU A 343 32.58 11.77 -18.43
N MET A 344 31.94 12.31 -19.47
CA MET A 344 32.64 12.92 -20.61
C MET A 344 33.29 14.24 -20.21
N SER A 345 32.61 15.05 -19.41
CA SER A 345 33.11 16.34 -18.95
C SER A 345 34.35 16.19 -18.08
N LEU A 346 34.40 15.17 -17.20
CA LEU A 346 35.62 14.78 -16.48
C LEU A 346 36.81 14.44 -17.40
N ASP A 347 36.61 14.02 -18.65
CA ASP A 347 37.72 13.80 -19.60
C ASP A 347 38.21 15.08 -20.28
N THR A 348 37.48 16.18 -20.14
CA THR A 348 37.79 17.48 -20.78
C THR A 348 38.12 18.60 -19.79
N LEU A 349 37.78 18.44 -18.52
CA LEU A 349 38.14 19.36 -17.45
C LEU A 349 39.67 19.35 -17.20
N ASP A 350 40.21 20.54 -16.94
CA ASP A 350 41.57 20.70 -16.43
C ASP A 350 41.56 20.37 -14.93
N LEU A 351 41.85 19.12 -14.60
CA LEU A 351 41.78 18.59 -13.24
C LEU A 351 43.09 18.89 -12.49
N PRO A 352 43.03 19.43 -11.26
CA PRO A 352 44.20 19.55 -10.39
C PRO A 352 44.93 18.21 -10.21
N GLU A 353 46.26 18.23 -10.08
CA GLU A 353 47.06 17.00 -9.92
C GLU A 353 46.67 16.21 -8.65
N ASN A 354 46.27 16.92 -7.59
CA ASN A 354 45.91 16.35 -6.30
C ASN A 354 44.71 17.10 -5.69
N ASN A 355 44.01 16.45 -4.75
CA ASN A 355 42.95 17.05 -3.93
C ASN A 355 41.80 17.73 -4.72
N TRP A 356 41.42 17.22 -5.89
CA TRP A 356 40.16 17.60 -6.51
C TRP A 356 39.01 16.68 -6.08
N VAL A 357 37.81 17.25 -6.02
CA VAL A 357 36.62 16.56 -5.50
C VAL A 357 35.38 16.88 -6.34
N VAL A 358 34.53 15.88 -6.52
CA VAL A 358 33.14 16.07 -6.97
C VAL A 358 32.25 16.13 -5.73
N VAL A 359 31.50 17.21 -5.58
CA VAL A 359 30.44 17.30 -4.57
C VAL A 359 29.17 16.69 -5.14
N MET A 360 28.51 15.83 -4.37
CA MET A 360 27.26 15.18 -4.75
C MET A 360 26.25 15.32 -3.61
N ASP A 361 24.99 15.57 -3.92
CA ASP A 361 23.90 15.18 -3.02
C ASP A 361 23.75 13.63 -2.96
N VAL A 362 22.98 13.12 -2.00
CA VAL A 362 22.70 11.69 -1.83
C VAL A 362 21.31 11.29 -2.34
N ASP A 363 20.25 12.03 -2.00
CA ASP A 363 18.87 11.57 -2.16
C ASP A 363 18.31 11.96 -3.52
N GLU A 364 17.76 11.01 -4.28
CA GLU A 364 17.37 11.15 -5.69
C GLU A 364 18.54 11.51 -6.65
N THR A 365 19.74 11.70 -6.10
CA THR A 365 21.01 11.92 -6.80
C THR A 365 21.86 10.65 -6.88
N VAL A 366 22.10 9.98 -5.74
CA VAL A 366 22.92 8.75 -5.63
C VAL A 366 22.06 7.57 -5.20
N LEU A 367 21.23 7.77 -4.17
CA LEU A 367 20.26 6.82 -3.64
C LEU A 367 18.85 7.17 -4.13
N ASP A 368 18.16 6.19 -4.69
CA ASP A 368 16.75 6.24 -5.08
C ASP A 368 15.89 5.86 -3.86
N ASN A 369 15.17 6.86 -3.34
CA ASN A 369 14.25 6.75 -2.22
C ASN A 369 12.79 6.71 -2.66
N SER A 370 12.49 6.61 -3.96
CA SER A 370 11.11 6.61 -4.48
C SER A 370 10.19 5.55 -3.86
N ASN A 371 10.77 4.47 -3.31
CA ASN A 371 10.05 3.47 -2.52
C ASN A 371 9.50 4.01 -1.20
N TYR A 372 10.13 5.00 -0.55
CA TYR A 372 9.58 5.73 0.59
C TYR A 372 8.29 6.45 0.22
N GLU A 373 8.30 7.25 -0.86
CA GLU A 373 7.11 7.94 -1.36
C GLU A 373 5.99 6.96 -1.71
N LYS A 374 6.33 5.82 -2.34
CA LYS A 374 5.38 4.74 -2.59
C LYS A 374 4.82 4.12 -1.31
N LEU A 375 5.62 3.97 -0.25
CA LEU A 375 5.16 3.49 1.07
C LEU A 375 4.28 4.50 1.79
N MET A 376 4.54 5.81 1.66
CA MET A 376 3.68 6.86 2.20
C MET A 376 2.32 6.88 1.47
N ILE A 377 2.35 6.84 0.13
CA ILE A 377 1.14 6.69 -0.70
C ILE A 377 0.40 5.38 -0.41
N ALA A 378 1.08 4.29 -0.07
CA ALA A 378 0.43 3.04 0.35
C ALA A 378 -0.31 3.17 1.68
N LYS A 379 0.24 3.94 2.62
CA LYS A 379 -0.29 4.16 3.99
C LYS A 379 -1.31 5.30 4.07
N GLY A 380 -1.40 6.16 3.06
CA GLY A 380 -2.22 7.37 3.08
C GLY A 380 -1.61 8.50 3.91
N THR A 381 -0.28 8.49 4.05
CA THR A 381 0.51 9.53 4.71
C THR A 381 1.32 10.31 3.68
N SER A 382 1.94 11.40 4.11
CA SER A 382 2.97 12.13 3.38
C SER A 382 4.32 11.95 4.09
N TYR A 383 5.37 12.60 3.58
CA TYR A 383 6.62 12.78 4.32
C TYR A 383 6.36 13.23 5.77
N ALA A 384 7.03 12.58 6.73
CA ALA A 384 7.23 13.01 8.10
C ALA A 384 8.60 12.52 8.59
N SER A 385 9.31 13.31 9.40
CA SER A 385 10.69 12.99 9.82
C SER A 385 10.79 11.61 10.47
N ASP A 386 9.92 11.29 11.43
CA ASP A 386 9.92 9.98 12.11
C ASP A 386 9.80 8.79 11.13
N THR A 387 8.98 8.91 10.09
CA THR A 387 8.87 7.89 9.05
C THR A 387 10.05 7.88 8.07
N TRP A 388 10.71 9.02 7.86
CA TRP A 388 11.91 9.16 7.03
C TRP A 388 13.15 8.57 7.72
N ASP A 389 13.36 8.88 9.00
CA ASP A 389 14.45 8.34 9.81
C ASP A 389 14.35 6.80 9.85
N MET A 390 13.12 6.25 9.98
CA MET A 390 12.85 4.82 9.86
C MET A 390 13.14 4.23 8.46
N TRP A 391 13.00 5.03 7.39
CA TRP A 391 13.36 4.61 6.04
C TRP A 391 14.88 4.61 5.84
N VAL A 392 15.58 5.66 6.30
CA VAL A 392 17.04 5.75 6.26
C VAL A 392 17.66 4.60 7.06
N ALA A 393 17.19 4.35 8.29
CA ALA A 393 17.61 3.24 9.14
C ALA A 393 17.25 1.84 8.61
N SER A 394 16.41 1.74 7.58
CA SER A 394 16.13 0.46 6.90
C SER A 394 17.24 0.06 5.91
N GLU A 395 18.03 1.03 5.43
CA GLU A 395 19.14 0.84 4.48
C GLU A 395 18.70 0.21 3.13
N GLN A 396 17.43 0.44 2.72
CA GLN A 396 16.80 -0.17 1.53
C GLN A 396 16.77 0.71 0.27
N ALA A 397 17.38 1.90 0.29
CA ALA A 397 17.43 2.75 -0.90
C ALA A 397 18.30 2.11 -1.99
N THR A 398 17.89 2.21 -3.25
CA THR A 398 18.60 1.63 -4.40
C THR A 398 19.50 2.65 -5.08
N LEU A 399 20.23 2.30 -6.13
CA LEU A 399 21.04 3.27 -6.89
C LEU A 399 20.23 4.03 -7.93
N VAL A 400 20.46 5.34 -8.01
CA VAL A 400 20.04 6.16 -9.15
C VAL A 400 20.77 5.68 -10.43
N PRO A 401 20.10 5.49 -11.57
CA PRO A 401 20.69 4.88 -12.76
C PRO A 401 21.98 5.56 -13.27
N GLY A 402 23.08 4.82 -13.28
CA GLY A 402 24.38 5.27 -13.84
C GLY A 402 25.36 5.89 -12.83
N VAL A 403 24.90 6.30 -11.64
CA VAL A 403 25.74 7.01 -10.67
C VAL A 403 27.01 6.24 -10.26
N LYS A 404 26.92 4.91 -10.13
CA LYS A 404 28.05 4.06 -9.78
C LYS A 404 29.20 4.15 -10.80
N SER A 405 28.88 4.15 -12.10
CA SER A 405 29.87 4.26 -13.19
C SER A 405 30.59 5.61 -13.14
N PHE A 406 29.83 6.68 -12.87
CA PHE A 406 30.38 8.02 -12.70
C PHE A 406 31.30 8.12 -11.47
N ILE A 407 30.89 7.63 -10.30
CA ILE A 407 31.71 7.63 -9.07
C ILE A 407 32.98 6.78 -9.26
N ASP A 408 32.86 5.57 -9.79
CA ASP A 408 34.03 4.71 -10.09
C ASP A 408 35.00 5.43 -11.05
N LYS A 409 34.50 6.24 -12.00
CA LYS A 409 35.34 7.05 -12.89
C LYS A 409 36.01 8.24 -12.21
N VAL A 410 35.36 8.90 -11.25
CA VAL A 410 35.99 9.96 -10.42
C VAL A 410 37.21 9.38 -9.70
N PHE A 411 37.04 8.24 -9.02
CA PHE A 411 38.14 7.56 -8.33
C PHE A 411 39.24 7.07 -9.29
N ALA A 412 38.87 6.54 -10.46
CA ALA A 412 39.84 6.09 -11.47
C ALA A 412 40.71 7.22 -12.05
N LYS A 413 40.25 8.48 -11.96
CA LYS A 413 41.03 9.68 -12.34
C LYS A 413 41.78 10.33 -11.17
N GLY A 414 41.80 9.70 -9.99
CA GLY A 414 42.47 10.19 -8.79
C GLY A 414 41.67 11.24 -7.99
N GLY A 415 40.42 11.48 -8.35
CA GLY A 415 39.54 12.39 -7.62
C GLY A 415 38.88 11.74 -6.41
N LYS A 416 38.25 12.57 -5.59
CA LYS A 416 37.42 12.15 -4.46
C LYS A 416 35.95 12.52 -4.68
N VAL A 417 35.07 11.95 -3.86
CA VAL A 417 33.65 12.34 -3.80
C VAL A 417 33.30 12.84 -2.41
N ALA A 418 32.58 13.96 -2.33
CA ALA A 418 32.02 14.46 -1.08
C ALA A 418 30.48 14.49 -1.17
N PHE A 419 29.84 13.63 -0.38
CA PHE A 419 28.40 13.50 -0.27
C PHE A 419 27.85 14.51 0.75
N ILE A 420 27.20 15.57 0.30
CA ILE A 420 26.59 16.61 1.14
C ILE A 420 25.07 16.44 1.08
N THR A 421 24.51 15.73 2.07
CA THR A 421 23.07 15.36 2.14
C THR A 421 22.34 16.14 3.22
N ASN A 422 21.02 16.31 3.06
CA ASN A 422 20.17 16.90 4.08
C ASN A 422 19.49 15.91 5.02
N ARG A 423 19.82 14.61 4.93
CA ARG A 423 19.67 13.66 6.04
C ARG A 423 20.38 14.20 7.29
N GLU A 424 19.87 13.89 8.47
CA GLU A 424 20.47 14.39 9.71
C GLU A 424 21.81 13.68 9.97
N LYS A 425 22.77 14.41 10.57
CA LYS A 425 24.10 13.86 10.89
C LYS A 425 24.05 12.63 11.81
N VAL A 426 22.95 12.44 12.54
CA VAL A 426 22.72 11.24 13.36
C VAL A 426 22.50 9.97 12.53
N ASP A 427 22.16 10.10 11.25
CA ASP A 427 21.91 9.00 10.31
C ASP A 427 23.10 8.75 9.35
N ASP A 428 24.25 9.38 9.59
CA ASP A 428 25.47 9.21 8.77
C ASP A 428 25.88 7.72 8.71
N ASP A 429 25.79 6.97 9.82
CA ASP A 429 26.05 5.52 9.90
C ASP A 429 25.19 4.73 8.88
N HIS A 430 23.87 4.91 8.94
CA HIS A 430 22.91 4.22 8.07
C HIS A 430 23.07 4.61 6.60
N THR A 431 23.33 5.88 6.33
CA THR A 431 23.57 6.37 4.98
C THR A 431 24.86 5.80 4.39
N TRP A 432 25.94 5.72 5.17
CA TRP A 432 27.19 5.09 4.76
C TRP A 432 27.05 3.58 4.52
N ASN A 433 26.32 2.88 5.39
CA ASN A 433 26.00 1.46 5.21
C ASN A 433 25.22 1.24 3.91
N ASN A 434 24.17 2.03 3.65
CA ASN A 434 23.37 1.91 2.43
C ASN A 434 24.22 2.15 1.17
N LEU A 435 25.07 3.19 1.14
CA LEU A 435 25.99 3.49 0.02
C LEU A 435 26.96 2.32 -0.25
N THR A 436 27.44 1.68 0.81
CA THR A 436 28.34 0.52 0.72
C THR A 436 27.58 -0.73 0.25
N ALA A 437 26.37 -0.98 0.78
CA ALA A 437 25.55 -2.15 0.47
C ALA A 437 25.09 -2.20 -0.98
N VAL A 438 24.83 -1.04 -1.60
CA VAL A 438 24.50 -0.94 -3.04
C VAL A 438 25.74 -1.01 -3.96
N GLY A 439 26.94 -1.20 -3.40
CA GLY A 439 28.15 -1.53 -4.15
C GLY A 439 28.93 -0.35 -4.72
N ILE A 440 28.75 0.87 -4.20
CA ILE A 440 29.66 1.98 -4.52
C ILE A 440 31.00 1.73 -3.83
N SER A 441 32.10 2.00 -4.52
CA SER A 441 33.48 1.74 -4.08
C SER A 441 33.98 2.78 -3.05
N VAL A 442 33.14 3.18 -2.08
CA VAL A 442 33.46 4.22 -1.08
C VAL A 442 34.41 3.70 -0.01
N THR A 443 35.37 4.52 0.38
CA THR A 443 36.22 4.35 1.56
C THR A 443 36.38 5.72 2.26
N PRO A 444 36.70 5.77 3.56
CA PRO A 444 36.98 7.04 4.23
C PRO A 444 38.04 7.91 3.51
N GLU A 445 39.02 7.28 2.87
CA GLU A 445 40.12 7.97 2.18
C GLU A 445 39.68 8.67 0.88
N ASN A 446 38.75 8.07 0.13
CA ASN A 446 38.27 8.56 -1.17
C ASN A 446 36.92 9.29 -1.10
N SER A 447 36.16 9.11 -0.02
CA SER A 447 34.79 9.60 0.16
C SER A 447 34.59 10.30 1.50
N CYS A 448 33.86 11.42 1.49
CA CYS A 448 33.44 12.15 2.69
C CYS A 448 31.92 12.23 2.68
N LEU A 449 31.25 11.67 3.69
CA LEU A 449 29.82 11.88 3.92
C LEU A 449 29.63 12.98 4.96
N MET A 450 28.74 13.94 4.69
CA MET A 450 28.46 15.09 5.53
C MET A 450 26.94 15.32 5.65
N GLY A 451 26.30 14.59 6.57
CA GLY A 451 24.93 14.86 6.99
C GLY A 451 24.76 16.26 7.58
N ARG A 452 23.52 16.73 7.62
CA ARG A 452 23.14 18.06 8.08
C ARG A 452 23.09 18.11 9.62
N GLY A 453 23.74 19.12 10.19
CA GLY A 453 23.69 19.38 11.63
C GLY A 453 23.12 20.75 11.99
N ASP A 454 22.97 20.96 13.29
CA ASP A 454 22.53 22.21 13.93
C ASP A 454 23.26 23.48 13.43
N ILE A 455 24.52 23.32 13.01
CA ILE A 455 25.37 24.42 12.54
C ILE A 455 25.02 24.84 11.11
N ASP A 456 24.60 23.92 10.24
CA ASP A 456 24.14 24.19 8.87
C ASP A 456 22.80 24.94 8.86
N VAL A 457 21.92 24.61 9.82
CA VAL A 457 20.64 25.31 9.99
C VAL A 457 20.88 26.76 10.41
N LYS A 458 21.90 27.02 11.24
CA LYS A 458 22.25 28.36 11.73
C LYS A 458 23.15 29.13 10.77
N SER A 459 23.84 28.45 9.85
CA SER A 459 24.81 29.13 8.97
C SER A 459 24.12 30.07 7.98
N VAL A 460 22.94 29.71 7.46
CA VAL A 460 22.17 30.54 6.52
C VAL A 460 21.64 31.87 7.11
N GLU A 461 21.78 32.10 8.43
CA GLU A 461 21.55 33.42 9.04
C GLU A 461 22.70 34.41 8.70
N LYS A 462 23.86 33.91 8.28
CA LYS A 462 25.01 34.74 7.90
C LYS A 462 25.01 35.01 6.40
N PRO A 463 25.31 36.25 5.94
CA PRO A 463 25.34 36.59 4.51
C PRO A 463 26.37 35.82 3.65
N GLU A 464 27.27 35.05 4.27
CA GLU A 464 28.33 34.28 3.61
C GLU A 464 27.86 32.89 3.10
N TYR A 465 26.68 32.40 3.55
CA TYR A 465 26.09 31.14 3.12
C TYR A 465 24.69 31.40 2.55
N ILE A 466 24.46 31.04 1.29
CA ILE A 466 23.21 31.35 0.57
C ILE A 466 22.23 30.18 0.67
N ASN A 467 22.74 28.94 0.69
CA ASN A 467 21.96 27.75 1.02
C ASN A 467 22.61 26.90 2.12
N ASP A 468 21.83 25.95 2.64
CA ASP A 468 22.11 25.11 3.80
C ASP A 468 23.19 24.04 3.56
N LYS A 469 23.77 23.98 2.36
CA LYS A 469 24.92 23.13 2.01
C LYS A 469 26.22 23.93 1.83
N ASP A 470 26.18 25.26 1.76
CA ASP A 470 27.36 26.10 1.49
C ASP A 470 28.43 26.03 2.59
N LEU A 471 28.05 25.86 3.86
CA LEU A 471 29.00 25.66 4.96
C LEU A 471 29.85 24.41 4.74
N ARG A 472 29.23 23.29 4.37
CA ARG A 472 29.91 22.01 4.13
C ARG A 472 30.81 22.07 2.89
N ARG A 473 30.37 22.76 1.82
CA ARG A 473 31.23 23.09 0.66
C ARG A 473 32.45 23.93 1.07
N GLN A 474 32.27 24.92 1.95
CA GLN A 474 33.36 25.76 2.44
C GLN A 474 34.36 24.95 3.28
N GLN A 475 33.89 24.07 4.17
CA GLN A 475 34.73 23.19 4.99
C GLN A 475 35.60 22.26 4.13
N ILE A 476 35.04 21.70 3.05
CA ILE A 476 35.80 20.91 2.06
C ILE A 476 36.93 21.74 1.43
N ARG A 477 36.66 22.99 1.03
CA ARG A 477 37.69 23.87 0.46
C ARG A 477 38.77 24.27 1.46
N GLN A 478 38.43 24.42 2.74
CA GLN A 478 39.34 24.83 3.80
C GLN A 478 40.11 23.66 4.44
N GLY A 479 39.82 22.41 4.05
CA GLY A 479 40.38 21.23 4.71
C GLY A 479 39.92 21.05 6.16
N THR A 480 38.68 21.45 6.44
CA THR A 480 38.02 21.36 7.76
C THR A 480 36.75 20.54 7.69
N ALA A 481 36.65 19.64 6.70
CA ALA A 481 35.47 18.79 6.46
C ALA A 481 35.20 17.86 7.65
N ASP A 482 34.01 18.04 8.26
CA ASP A 482 33.44 17.18 9.29
C ASP A 482 32.80 15.91 8.68
N CYS A 483 33.63 15.11 8.02
CA CYS A 483 33.23 13.84 7.43
C CYS A 483 32.82 12.84 8.51
N TYR A 484 31.77 12.05 8.24
CA TYR A 484 31.36 10.87 9.03
C TYR A 484 32.56 10.04 9.54
N ALA A 485 33.47 9.68 8.62
CA ALA A 485 34.73 9.03 8.95
C ALA A 485 35.89 10.04 8.90
N VAL A 486 36.40 10.43 10.07
CA VAL A 486 37.49 11.40 10.18
C VAL A 486 38.84 10.75 9.83
N VAL A 487 39.37 11.07 8.65
CA VAL A 487 40.71 10.65 8.21
C VAL A 487 41.58 11.84 7.72
N PRO A 488 42.92 11.75 7.78
CA PRO A 488 43.80 12.88 7.42
C PRO A 488 43.65 13.37 5.99
N SER A 489 43.19 12.53 5.05
CA SER A 489 43.05 12.91 3.64
C SER A 489 41.99 14.00 3.37
N TRP A 490 41.11 14.27 4.35
CA TRP A 490 40.09 15.33 4.31
C TRP A 490 40.44 16.55 5.15
N GLN A 491 41.58 16.53 5.86
CA GLN A 491 42.11 17.64 6.64
C GLN A 491 43.12 18.48 5.83
N ALA A 492 42.78 18.74 4.56
CA ALA A 492 43.57 19.49 3.59
C ALA A 492 42.62 20.14 2.58
N GLU A 493 43.00 21.27 1.98
CA GLU A 493 42.14 22.00 1.03
C GLU A 493 41.81 21.14 -0.21
N HIS A 494 40.53 21.09 -0.60
CA HIS A 494 40.05 20.43 -1.83
C HIS A 494 39.46 21.42 -2.84
N THR A 495 39.80 21.21 -4.11
CA THR A 495 39.19 21.95 -5.23
C THR A 495 37.93 21.23 -5.70
N ILE A 496 36.76 21.82 -5.45
CA ILE A 496 35.48 21.35 -5.99
C ILE A 496 35.47 21.64 -7.50
N VAL A 497 35.50 20.60 -8.34
CA VAL A 497 35.51 20.73 -9.81
C VAL A 497 34.14 20.51 -10.45
N MET A 498 33.22 19.87 -9.73
CA MET A 498 31.88 19.55 -10.20
C MET A 498 30.93 19.41 -9.01
N GLN A 499 29.68 19.83 -9.20
CA GLN A 499 28.58 19.71 -8.25
C GLN A 499 27.44 18.92 -8.92
N VAL A 500 26.95 17.88 -8.25
CA VAL A 500 25.92 16.96 -8.76
C VAL A 500 24.75 16.90 -7.77
N GLY A 501 23.53 17.04 -8.27
CA GLY A 501 22.33 17.01 -7.43
C GLY A 501 21.05 16.98 -8.24
N ASP A 502 19.92 16.68 -7.61
CA ASP A 502 18.58 16.81 -8.19
C ASP A 502 17.97 18.19 -7.95
N ASN A 503 18.50 18.92 -6.95
CA ASN A 503 17.98 20.19 -6.48
C ASN A 503 18.89 21.36 -6.86
N ILE A 504 18.31 22.53 -7.12
CA ILE A 504 19.09 23.74 -7.46
C ILE A 504 19.98 24.23 -6.30
N LYS A 505 19.62 23.89 -5.05
CA LYS A 505 20.41 24.17 -3.83
C LYS A 505 21.62 23.23 -3.67
N ASP A 506 21.74 22.20 -4.50
CA ASP A 506 22.95 21.37 -4.59
C ASP A 506 24.08 22.08 -5.33
N ILE A 507 23.76 23.18 -6.00
CA ILE A 507 24.71 24.15 -6.53
C ILE A 507 25.02 25.19 -5.44
N GLU A 508 26.31 25.42 -5.19
CA GLU A 508 26.81 26.48 -4.33
C GLU A 508 26.20 27.85 -4.63
N GLY A 509 25.83 28.59 -3.57
CA GLY A 509 25.51 30.02 -3.68
C GLY A 509 24.14 30.31 -4.32
N ILE A 510 23.28 29.31 -4.46
CA ILE A 510 21.99 29.42 -5.17
C ILE A 510 20.82 29.01 -4.27
N THR A 511 19.73 29.79 -4.34
CA THR A 511 18.40 29.40 -3.86
C THR A 511 17.45 29.17 -5.04
N GLN A 512 16.26 28.62 -4.78
CA GLN A 512 15.24 28.46 -5.83
C GLN A 512 14.85 29.79 -6.47
N GLU A 513 14.69 30.82 -5.63
CA GLU A 513 14.23 32.15 -6.01
C GLU A 513 15.35 32.98 -6.68
N GLY A 514 16.61 32.70 -6.34
CA GLY A 514 17.78 33.35 -6.91
C GLY A 514 18.35 32.67 -8.16
N ALA A 515 17.86 31.50 -8.53
CA ALA A 515 18.35 30.75 -9.68
C ALA A 515 17.96 31.40 -11.01
N VAL A 516 18.95 31.74 -11.85
CA VAL A 516 18.75 32.30 -13.19
C VAL A 516 19.18 31.26 -14.24
N PRO A 517 18.24 30.53 -14.90
CA PRO A 517 18.59 29.43 -15.79
C PRO A 517 19.54 29.80 -16.95
N SER A 518 19.46 31.02 -17.47
CA SER A 518 20.37 31.51 -18.53
C SER A 518 21.82 31.70 -18.06
N GLU A 519 22.05 31.89 -16.77
CA GLU A 519 23.39 32.02 -16.17
C GLU A 519 23.97 30.65 -15.78
N LEU A 520 23.11 29.65 -15.54
CA LEU A 520 23.50 28.28 -15.21
C LEU A 520 23.66 27.38 -16.44
N LEU A 521 22.94 27.65 -17.53
CA LEU A 521 23.05 26.88 -18.77
C LEU A 521 24.49 26.75 -19.33
N PRO A 522 25.38 27.76 -19.23
CA PRO A 522 26.79 27.61 -19.64
C PRO A 522 27.63 26.69 -18.74
N ARG A 523 27.16 26.40 -17.52
CA ARG A 523 27.80 25.54 -16.48
C ARG A 523 27.22 24.13 -16.43
N LEU A 524 25.97 23.97 -16.87
CA LEU A 524 25.28 22.68 -16.98
C LEU A 524 26.07 21.71 -17.86
N ASP A 525 26.10 20.44 -17.46
CA ASP A 525 26.91 19.37 -18.03
C ASP A 525 28.44 19.66 -18.02
N LYS A 526 28.94 20.64 -17.24
CA LYS A 526 30.39 20.91 -17.09
C LYS A 526 30.85 20.83 -15.64
N ASP A 527 30.49 21.84 -14.85
CA ASP A 527 30.76 21.93 -13.41
C ASP A 527 29.48 21.81 -12.58
N ILE A 528 28.32 21.82 -13.23
CA ILE A 528 27.01 21.50 -12.64
C ILE A 528 26.37 20.34 -13.41
N ILE A 529 25.97 19.29 -12.70
CA ILE A 529 25.19 18.17 -13.22
C ILE A 529 23.86 18.13 -12.46
N LEU A 530 22.74 18.36 -13.15
CA LEU A 530 21.40 18.38 -12.54
C LEU A 530 20.61 17.12 -12.93
N LEU A 531 20.09 16.42 -11.92
CA LEU A 531 19.26 15.22 -12.03
C LEU A 531 17.77 15.58 -12.09
N LEU A 532 16.90 14.58 -12.20
CA LEU A 532 15.48 14.75 -12.48
C LEU A 532 14.64 14.22 -11.31
N ASN A 533 14.24 15.11 -10.39
CA ASN A 533 13.30 14.81 -9.32
C ASN A 533 11.96 15.55 -9.51
N PRO A 534 10.93 14.88 -10.05
CA PRO A 534 9.57 15.41 -10.17
C PRO A 534 8.66 15.01 -8.99
N THR A 535 9.18 14.38 -7.94
CA THR A 535 8.38 13.90 -6.79
C THR A 535 8.39 14.89 -5.63
N TYR A 536 9.54 15.49 -5.34
CA TYR A 536 9.70 16.55 -4.34
C TYR A 536 10.85 17.51 -4.70
N GLY A 537 11.06 18.55 -3.90
CA GLY A 537 12.18 19.47 -4.05
C GLY A 537 11.93 20.82 -3.40
N SER A 538 12.68 21.84 -3.83
CA SER A 538 12.45 23.25 -3.44
C SER A 538 11.64 24.05 -4.46
N TRP A 539 11.09 23.37 -5.48
CA TRP A 539 10.44 23.96 -6.66
C TRP A 539 8.92 24.11 -6.51
#